data_AF-A0A2K3JIM3-F1
#
_entry.id   AF-A0A2K3JIM3-F1
#
_cell.length_a   1.000
_cell.length_b   1.000
_cell.length_c   1.000
_cell.angle_alpha   90.00
_cell.angle_beta   90.00
_cell.angle_gamma   90.00
#
_symmetry.space_group_name_H-M   'P 1'
#
loop_
_entity.id
_entity.type
_entity.pdbx_description
1 polymer ?
#
loop_
_entity_poly.entity_id
_entity_poly.type
_entity_poly.pdbx_seq_one_letter_code
_entity_poly.pdbx_strand_id
1 'polypeptide(L)'
;MLGNPVGVGYAETQKSVLIYKTGSLCQIQGNDHIVVVIDAQLYPWIQKRFTRYLNEVQERFPVEFSILKVNGLRSQDTITPAELRGSLQKEYAMNDTVGALLVGQIPYALWKQGVGNNSGVLSVFYEDLDGEFKDTDADGFYDYHSFGPQEGPEIWLCWMRPPIIGQAFFMNRFLEKTHNYYTGEIRIAKNAFVACHEDYDNNFYGPIGVVPVLQDIYGTAYVDTDGEETDITIDGEIWRQLRRNRYEIFDTWQHANFRYQAWDSGGFSSLKILCLSNGALMTFLYGCHSADFWEAPGTTPLNVNIAVSYVFGRSIGQAASGTSWSYGTEYKYMVYEAMRDYNAYLGNAWFAMESYVETASFVHERYPDRDPHTECAGNSLIGNPFLYVNYETIERIS
;
A
#
# COMPACT_ATOMS: atom_id res chain seq x y z
N MET A 1 -4.66 -19.89 -13.15
CA MET A 1 -3.81 -21.08 -12.88
C MET A 1 -4.03 -21.44 -11.42
N LEU A 2 -4.79 -22.50 -11.16
CA LEU A 2 -5.15 -22.93 -9.80
C LEU A 2 -4.01 -23.77 -9.23
N GLY A 3 -3.27 -23.22 -8.27
CA GLY A 3 -2.24 -23.94 -7.51
C GLY A 3 -2.88 -24.83 -6.44
N ASN A 4 -2.27 -26.01 -6.21
CA ASN A 4 -2.68 -26.95 -5.16
C ASN A 4 -2.64 -26.29 -3.76
N PRO A 5 -3.58 -26.64 -2.86
CA PRO A 5 -3.55 -26.14 -1.49
C PRO A 5 -2.41 -26.83 -0.73
N VAL A 6 -1.46 -26.03 -0.24
CA VAL A 6 -0.34 -26.50 0.57
C VAL A 6 -0.78 -26.62 2.03
N GLY A 7 -0.44 -27.75 2.66
CA GLY A 7 -1.05 -28.24 3.90
C GLY A 7 -0.53 -27.63 5.22
N VAL A 8 -1.34 -27.85 6.26
CA VAL A 8 -1.32 -27.42 7.68
C VAL A 8 0.05 -27.30 8.40
N GLY A 9 1.13 -27.94 7.91
CA GLY A 9 2.49 -27.72 8.44
C GLY A 9 3.10 -26.34 8.08
N TYR A 10 2.54 -25.65 7.10
CA TYR A 10 3.03 -24.36 6.58
C TYR A 10 2.76 -23.16 7.49
N ALA A 11 1.64 -23.18 8.23
CA ALA A 11 1.24 -22.04 9.07
C ALA A 11 2.21 -21.80 10.24
N GLU A 12 2.85 -22.85 10.79
CA GLU A 12 3.82 -22.70 11.89
C GLU A 12 5.14 -22.07 11.43
N THR A 13 5.58 -22.33 10.20
CA THR A 13 6.83 -21.77 9.66
C THR A 13 6.66 -20.29 9.29
N GLN A 14 5.53 -19.91 8.67
CA GLN A 14 5.19 -18.51 8.40
C GLN A 14 5.07 -17.67 9.68
N LYS A 15 4.45 -18.24 10.72
CA LYS A 15 4.35 -17.61 12.03
C LYS A 15 5.73 -17.36 12.64
N SER A 16 6.70 -18.25 12.42
CA SER A 16 8.07 -18.07 12.93
C SER A 16 8.83 -16.93 12.25
N VAL A 17 8.69 -16.73 10.93
CA VAL A 17 9.30 -15.61 10.19
C VAL A 17 8.70 -14.27 10.61
N LEU A 18 7.37 -14.21 10.73
CA LEU A 18 6.66 -13.08 11.35
C LEU A 18 7.24 -12.83 12.75
N ILE A 19 7.27 -13.81 13.65
CA ILE A 19 7.77 -13.68 15.03
C ILE A 19 9.24 -13.19 15.09
N TYR A 20 10.13 -13.59 14.17
CA TYR A 20 11.52 -13.14 14.19
C TYR A 20 11.70 -11.68 13.73
N LYS A 21 11.02 -11.25 12.65
CA LYS A 21 11.09 -9.84 12.19
C LYS A 21 10.21 -8.91 13.04
N THR A 22 9.02 -9.34 13.46
CA THR A 22 8.11 -8.54 14.32
C THR A 22 8.46 -8.59 15.81
N GLY A 23 9.13 -9.65 16.28
CA GLY A 23 9.72 -9.70 17.61
C GLY A 23 10.82 -8.64 17.80
N SER A 24 11.50 -8.24 16.72
CA SER A 24 12.38 -7.07 16.67
C SER A 24 11.60 -5.75 16.70
N LEU A 25 10.42 -5.69 16.05
CA LEU A 25 9.53 -4.50 16.06
C LEU A 25 8.88 -4.24 17.44
N CYS A 26 8.84 -5.23 18.33
CA CYS A 26 8.19 -5.14 19.65
C CYS A 26 9.18 -4.76 20.78
N GLN A 27 10.46 -4.55 20.49
CA GLN A 27 11.37 -3.95 21.48
C GLN A 27 11.17 -2.43 21.48
N ILE A 28 10.91 -1.87 22.66
CA ILE A 28 10.88 -0.43 22.90
C ILE A 28 12.29 0.13 22.60
N GLN A 29 12.57 0.43 21.34
CA GLN A 29 13.82 0.97 20.84
C GLN A 29 13.53 2.24 20.05
N GLY A 30 13.83 3.40 20.64
CA GLY A 30 13.84 4.69 19.93
C GLY A 30 12.51 5.14 19.34
N ASN A 31 12.52 6.31 18.71
CA ASN A 31 11.48 6.69 17.77
C ASN A 31 11.89 6.14 16.40
N ASP A 32 10.96 5.53 15.66
CA ASP A 32 11.15 5.08 14.28
C ASP A 32 11.58 6.29 13.43
N HIS A 33 12.73 6.21 12.76
CA HIS A 33 13.18 7.28 11.87
C HIS A 33 12.59 7.09 10.47
N ILE A 34 11.84 8.08 10.00
CA ILE A 34 11.15 8.07 8.70
C ILE A 34 11.69 9.19 7.81
N VAL A 35 12.10 8.83 6.59
CA VAL A 35 12.58 9.82 5.61
C VAL A 35 11.42 10.35 4.78
N VAL A 36 11.25 11.67 4.77
CA VAL A 36 10.28 12.34 3.91
C VAL A 36 10.97 12.90 2.69
N VAL A 37 10.78 12.24 1.55
CA VAL A 37 11.22 12.73 0.25
C VAL A 37 10.10 13.54 -0.37
N ILE A 38 10.30 14.84 -0.57
CA ILE A 38 9.25 15.75 -1.02
C ILE A 38 9.65 16.53 -2.27
N ASP A 39 8.74 16.57 -3.24
CA ASP A 39 8.92 17.35 -4.47
C ASP A 39 9.08 18.83 -4.12
N ALA A 40 10.27 19.37 -4.39
CA ALA A 40 10.65 20.74 -4.08
C ALA A 40 9.74 21.78 -4.75
N GLN A 41 9.15 21.47 -5.92
CA GLN A 41 8.21 22.36 -6.60
C GLN A 41 6.82 22.36 -5.95
N LEU A 42 6.42 21.24 -5.34
CA LEU A 42 5.14 21.12 -4.63
C LEU A 42 5.22 21.72 -3.23
N TYR A 43 6.34 21.54 -2.54
CA TYR A 43 6.47 21.84 -1.12
C TYR A 43 5.99 23.24 -0.70
N PRO A 44 6.34 24.35 -1.39
CA PRO A 44 5.88 25.69 -1.01
C PRO A 44 4.35 25.84 -0.94
N TRP A 45 3.62 25.05 -1.74
CA TRP A 45 2.17 25.12 -1.85
C TRP A 45 1.42 24.32 -0.78
N ILE A 46 2.12 23.42 -0.09
CA ILE A 46 1.53 22.52 0.92
C ILE A 46 2.19 22.64 2.29
N GLN A 47 3.31 23.35 2.39
CA GLN A 47 4.18 23.40 3.57
C GLN A 47 3.40 23.55 4.88
N LYS A 48 2.49 24.52 4.98
CA LYS A 48 1.71 24.75 6.21
C LYS A 48 0.92 23.51 6.65
N ARG A 49 0.18 22.89 5.73
CA ARG A 49 -0.64 21.70 6.05
C ARG A 49 0.22 20.47 6.26
N PHE A 50 1.31 20.36 5.51
CA PHE A 50 2.23 19.24 5.60
C PHE A 50 3.03 19.26 6.91
N THR A 51 3.52 20.41 7.36
CA THR A 51 4.13 20.56 8.69
C THR A 51 3.14 20.22 9.80
N ARG A 52 1.87 20.65 9.69
CA ARG A 52 0.83 20.24 10.64
C ARG A 52 0.67 18.72 10.67
N TYR A 53 0.59 18.08 9.51
CA TYR A 53 0.50 16.62 9.40
C TYR A 53 1.68 15.92 10.11
N LEU A 54 2.94 16.33 9.85
CA LEU A 54 4.10 15.71 10.49
C LEU A 54 4.03 15.87 12.02
N ASN A 55 3.70 17.05 12.53
CA ASN A 55 3.54 17.27 13.97
C ASN A 55 2.46 16.36 14.58
N GLU A 56 1.29 16.26 13.93
CA GLU A 56 0.20 15.42 14.40
C GLU A 56 0.56 13.93 14.42
N VAL A 57 1.40 13.49 13.47
CA VAL A 57 1.94 12.13 13.48
C VAL A 57 2.92 11.96 14.65
N GLN A 58 3.89 12.86 14.85
CA GLN A 58 4.84 12.73 15.98
C GLN A 58 4.18 12.82 17.36
N GLU A 59 3.00 13.46 17.47
CA GLU A 59 2.19 13.47 18.69
C GLU A 59 1.54 12.11 19.00
N ARG A 60 1.33 11.26 17.98
CA ARG A 60 0.51 10.03 18.07
C ARG A 60 1.31 8.75 17.88
N PHE A 61 2.42 8.83 17.16
CA PHE A 61 3.25 7.69 16.79
C PHE A 61 4.68 7.96 17.25
N PRO A 62 5.41 6.93 17.73
CA PRO A 62 6.80 7.09 18.19
C PRO A 62 7.73 7.21 16.97
N VAL A 63 7.66 8.33 16.25
CA VAL A 63 8.37 8.53 14.98
C VAL A 63 9.09 9.88 14.95
N GLU A 64 10.18 9.93 14.21
CA GLU A 64 10.92 11.14 13.86
C GLU A 64 11.10 11.24 12.35
N PHE A 65 11.26 12.47 11.86
CA PHE A 65 11.33 12.74 10.43
C PHE A 65 12.61 13.46 10.03
N SER A 66 13.29 12.95 9.00
CA SER A 66 14.18 13.75 8.16
C SER A 66 13.43 14.19 6.89
N ILE A 67 13.76 15.37 6.35
CA ILE A 67 13.12 15.89 5.13
C ILE A 67 14.16 16.09 4.04
N LEU A 68 14.02 15.34 2.95
CA LEU A 68 14.79 15.49 1.72
C LEU A 68 13.93 16.18 0.67
N LYS A 69 14.28 17.41 0.30
CA LYS A 69 13.66 18.10 -0.83
C LYS A 69 14.38 17.70 -2.09
N VAL A 70 13.64 17.17 -3.07
CA VAL A 70 14.21 16.70 -4.33
C VAL A 70 13.49 17.32 -5.51
N ASN A 71 14.19 17.38 -6.65
CA ASN A 71 13.59 17.81 -7.91
C ASN A 71 12.73 16.68 -8.48
N GLY A 72 11.40 16.80 -8.38
CA GLY A 72 10.47 15.79 -8.89
C GLY A 72 10.44 15.66 -10.42
N LEU A 73 9.55 14.81 -10.93
CA LEU A 73 9.32 14.52 -12.35
C LEU A 73 8.95 15.74 -13.22
N ARG A 74 8.57 16.85 -12.60
CA ARG A 74 8.22 18.10 -13.28
C ARG A 74 9.35 19.12 -13.32
N SER A 75 10.50 18.80 -12.73
CA SER A 75 11.70 19.62 -12.79
C SER A 75 12.41 19.48 -14.13
N GLN A 76 13.23 20.47 -14.48
CA GLN A 76 14.18 20.35 -15.60
C GLN A 76 15.38 19.47 -15.22
N ASP A 77 15.80 19.55 -13.95
CA ASP A 77 16.90 18.78 -13.38
C ASP A 77 16.34 17.73 -12.39
N THR A 78 15.50 16.83 -12.89
CA THR A 78 14.85 15.77 -12.10
C THR A 78 15.88 14.81 -11.50
N ILE A 79 15.72 14.46 -10.21
CA ILE A 79 16.52 13.40 -9.58
C ILE A 79 16.22 12.06 -10.26
N THR A 80 17.23 11.27 -10.58
CA THR A 80 16.98 9.92 -11.12
C THR A 80 16.49 8.95 -10.02
N PRO A 81 15.78 7.86 -10.37
CA PRO A 81 15.46 6.80 -9.42
C PRO A 81 16.69 6.30 -8.65
N ALA A 82 17.80 6.05 -9.34
CA ALA A 82 19.05 5.57 -8.73
C ALA A 82 19.66 6.57 -7.76
N GLU A 83 19.69 7.87 -8.08
CA GLU A 83 20.16 8.92 -7.17
C GLU A 83 19.27 9.05 -5.92
N LEU A 84 17.95 8.90 -6.10
CA LEU A 84 17.01 8.89 -4.99
C LEU A 84 17.24 7.68 -4.08
N ARG A 85 17.35 6.47 -4.64
CA ARG A 85 17.70 5.25 -3.88
C ARG A 85 19.02 5.43 -3.14
N GLY A 86 20.03 6.00 -3.78
CA GLY A 86 21.31 6.33 -3.14
C GLY A 86 21.20 7.34 -1.98
N SER A 87 20.17 8.19 -1.98
CA SER A 87 19.88 9.07 -0.84
C SER A 87 19.21 8.29 0.30
N LEU A 88 18.28 7.39 -0.01
CA LEU A 88 17.63 6.53 0.99
C LEU A 88 18.63 5.58 1.66
N GLN A 89 19.55 4.98 0.90
CA GLN A 89 20.63 4.15 1.43
C GLN A 89 21.51 4.91 2.44
N LYS A 90 21.78 6.19 2.19
CA LYS A 90 22.54 7.04 3.14
C LYS A 90 21.74 7.30 4.40
N GLU A 91 20.46 7.64 4.28
CA GLU A 91 19.59 7.87 5.44
C GLU A 91 19.42 6.60 6.28
N TYR A 92 19.30 5.44 5.64
CA TYR A 92 19.29 4.14 6.31
C TYR A 92 20.58 3.92 7.11
N ALA A 93 21.74 4.07 6.47
CA ALA A 93 23.04 3.85 7.12
C ALA A 93 23.35 4.86 8.25
N MET A 94 22.83 6.08 8.19
CA MET A 94 23.10 7.13 9.17
C MET A 94 22.11 7.16 10.33
N ASN A 95 20.83 6.92 10.05
CA ASN A 95 19.73 7.18 10.99
C ASN A 95 18.91 5.94 11.34
N ASP A 96 19.31 4.75 10.85
CA ASP A 96 18.54 3.50 11.04
C ASP A 96 17.08 3.68 10.59
N THR A 97 16.92 4.29 9.41
CA THR A 97 15.60 4.61 8.85
C THR A 97 14.78 3.33 8.68
N VAL A 98 13.51 3.33 9.08
CA VAL A 98 12.62 2.16 8.93
C VAL A 98 11.54 2.35 7.86
N GLY A 99 11.37 3.58 7.37
CA GLY A 99 10.38 3.88 6.35
C GLY A 99 10.62 5.17 5.58
N ALA A 100 9.94 5.32 4.45
CA ALA A 100 10.00 6.52 3.63
C ALA A 100 8.62 6.96 3.10
N LEU A 101 8.40 8.27 3.12
CA LEU A 101 7.26 8.93 2.47
C LEU A 101 7.72 9.60 1.18
N LEU A 102 7.15 9.21 0.04
CA LEU A 102 7.40 9.86 -1.25
C LEU A 102 6.25 10.82 -1.58
N VAL A 103 6.49 12.11 -1.41
CA VAL A 103 5.46 13.16 -1.42
C VAL A 103 5.52 14.01 -2.70
N GLY A 104 4.48 13.92 -3.52
CA GLY A 104 4.35 14.64 -4.78
C GLY A 104 4.71 13.81 -6.00
N GLN A 105 5.18 14.47 -7.06
CA GLN A 105 5.59 13.78 -8.30
C GLN A 105 7.03 13.29 -8.19
N ILE A 106 7.30 12.42 -7.22
CA ILE A 106 8.61 11.80 -7.03
C ILE A 106 8.87 10.81 -8.19
N PRO A 107 10.10 10.78 -8.74
CA PRO A 107 10.51 9.79 -9.74
C PRO A 107 10.42 8.36 -9.19
N TYR A 108 10.13 7.41 -10.07
CA TYR A 108 9.98 6.00 -9.74
C TYR A 108 10.81 5.12 -10.69
N ALA A 109 11.27 3.98 -10.19
CA ALA A 109 11.83 2.93 -11.03
C ALA A 109 10.71 2.18 -11.76
N LEU A 110 11.01 1.75 -12.99
CA LEU A 110 10.14 0.87 -13.78
C LEU A 110 10.76 -0.51 -13.83
N TRP A 111 9.92 -1.53 -13.78
CA TRP A 111 10.35 -2.93 -13.82
C TRP A 111 9.58 -3.71 -14.87
N LYS A 112 10.20 -4.78 -15.37
CA LYS A 112 9.65 -5.72 -16.34
C LYS A 112 9.91 -7.14 -15.83
N GLN A 113 8.84 -7.87 -15.53
CA GLN A 113 8.96 -9.24 -15.02
C GLN A 113 9.44 -10.23 -16.09
N GLY A 114 10.17 -11.25 -15.65
CA GLY A 114 10.59 -12.36 -16.50
C GLY A 114 9.41 -13.19 -17.03
N VAL A 115 8.29 -13.26 -16.29
CA VAL A 115 7.09 -14.00 -16.66
C VAL A 115 5.87 -13.09 -16.80
N GLY A 116 4.98 -13.41 -17.74
CA GLY A 116 3.64 -12.81 -17.82
C GLY A 116 3.54 -11.44 -18.49
N ASN A 117 4.62 -10.90 -19.06
CA ASN A 117 4.65 -9.59 -19.73
C ASN A 117 4.10 -8.46 -18.84
N ASN A 118 4.45 -8.50 -17.54
CA ASN A 118 4.10 -7.46 -16.58
C ASN A 118 5.19 -6.40 -16.55
N SER A 119 4.79 -5.13 -16.59
CA SER A 119 5.68 -4.00 -16.34
C SER A 119 4.94 -2.86 -15.65
N GLY A 120 5.68 -2.01 -14.95
CA GLY A 120 5.11 -0.94 -14.16
C GLY A 120 6.02 -0.43 -13.06
N VAL A 121 5.43 0.33 -12.13
CA VAL A 121 6.15 0.95 -11.02
C VAL A 121 6.71 -0.10 -10.07
N LEU A 122 7.98 0.03 -9.71
CA LEU A 122 8.67 -0.85 -8.77
C LEU A 122 8.94 -0.12 -7.44
N SER A 123 8.10 -0.34 -6.43
CA SER A 123 8.30 0.24 -5.10
C SER A 123 9.47 -0.40 -4.35
N VAL A 124 9.66 -1.72 -4.46
CA VAL A 124 10.75 -2.45 -3.78
C VAL A 124 12.15 -1.92 -4.15
N PHE A 125 12.30 -1.27 -5.30
CA PHE A 125 13.53 -0.57 -5.68
C PHE A 125 14.00 0.46 -4.62
N TYR A 126 13.06 1.06 -3.89
CA TYR A 126 13.34 2.03 -2.82
C TYR A 126 13.27 1.42 -1.42
N GLU A 127 12.82 0.17 -1.30
CA GLU A 127 12.60 -0.51 -0.02
C GLU A 127 13.75 -1.47 0.30
N ASP A 128 14.18 -2.24 -0.70
CA ASP A 128 15.41 -3.02 -0.68
C ASP A 128 16.58 -2.06 -0.98
N LEU A 129 17.41 -1.85 0.03
CA LEU A 129 18.52 -0.90 0.07
C LEU A 129 19.88 -1.60 -0.01
N ASP A 130 19.97 -2.89 0.29
CA ASP A 130 21.23 -3.65 0.21
C ASP A 130 21.36 -4.55 -1.03
N GLY A 131 20.29 -4.71 -1.81
CA GLY A 131 20.26 -5.39 -3.09
C GLY A 131 20.73 -4.55 -4.28
N GLU A 132 20.86 -5.20 -5.44
CA GLU A 132 21.20 -4.57 -6.71
C GLU A 132 20.10 -4.78 -7.75
N PHE A 133 19.72 -3.70 -8.43
CA PHE A 133 18.79 -3.74 -9.56
C PHE A 133 19.53 -3.39 -10.85
N LYS A 134 19.29 -4.15 -11.92
CA LYS A 134 19.92 -3.97 -13.23
C LYS A 134 18.86 -3.90 -14.32
N ASP A 135 19.09 -3.01 -15.27
CA ASP A 135 18.42 -2.94 -16.56
C ASP A 135 19.39 -3.58 -17.55
N THR A 136 19.20 -4.87 -17.83
CA THR A 136 20.19 -5.69 -18.54
C THR A 136 20.20 -5.45 -20.04
N ASP A 137 19.10 -4.94 -20.61
CA ASP A 137 18.96 -4.64 -22.04
C ASP A 137 18.95 -3.12 -22.36
N ALA A 138 19.03 -2.27 -21.34
CA ALA A 138 19.03 -0.81 -21.42
C ALA A 138 17.75 -0.22 -22.04
N ASP A 139 16.60 -0.87 -21.84
CA ASP A 139 15.30 -0.42 -22.35
C ASP A 139 14.58 0.59 -21.43
N GLY A 140 15.19 0.91 -20.27
CA GLY A 140 14.65 1.81 -19.26
C GLY A 140 13.81 1.12 -18.19
N PHE A 141 13.69 -0.21 -18.24
CA PHE A 141 13.08 -1.04 -17.22
C PHE A 141 14.14 -1.89 -16.56
N TYR A 142 14.15 -1.92 -15.23
CA TYR A 142 14.89 -2.93 -14.50
C TYR A 142 14.25 -4.31 -14.75
N ASP A 143 15.08 -5.33 -14.90
CA ASP A 143 14.66 -6.69 -15.26
C ASP A 143 15.45 -7.76 -14.49
N TYR A 144 16.37 -7.34 -13.62
CA TYR A 144 17.14 -8.22 -12.76
C TYR A 144 17.36 -7.62 -11.37
N HIS A 145 17.10 -8.40 -10.33
CA HIS A 145 17.26 -8.05 -8.92
C HIS A 145 18.14 -9.08 -8.22
N SER A 146 19.30 -8.65 -7.75
CA SER A 146 20.13 -9.44 -6.84
C SER A 146 19.82 -9.03 -5.41
N PHE A 147 19.29 -9.97 -4.63
CA PHE A 147 19.05 -9.79 -3.20
C PHE A 147 20.38 -9.55 -2.46
N GLY A 148 20.34 -8.71 -1.43
CA GLY A 148 21.46 -8.55 -0.52
C GLY A 148 21.53 -9.67 0.53
N PRO A 149 22.41 -9.52 1.54
CA PRO A 149 22.55 -10.50 2.61
C PRO A 149 21.25 -10.76 3.40
N GLN A 150 20.37 -9.76 3.47
CA GLN A 150 19.03 -9.89 4.03
C GLN A 150 18.06 -9.93 2.85
N GLU A 151 17.41 -11.06 2.61
CA GLU A 151 16.42 -11.12 1.53
C GLU A 151 15.25 -10.16 1.83
N GLY A 152 14.94 -9.33 0.84
CA GLY A 152 13.78 -8.44 0.81
C GLY A 152 14.10 -7.01 1.24
N PRO A 153 13.07 -6.23 1.60
CA PRO A 153 13.22 -4.82 1.91
C PRO A 153 13.81 -4.54 3.31
N GLU A 154 14.55 -3.44 3.43
CA GLU A 154 15.05 -2.87 4.69
C GLU A 154 14.09 -1.84 5.29
N ILE A 155 13.34 -1.13 4.45
CA ILE A 155 12.39 -0.09 4.87
C ILE A 155 11.03 -0.28 4.19
N TRP A 156 9.96 0.25 4.75
CA TRP A 156 8.69 0.38 4.01
C TRP A 156 8.61 1.67 3.21
N LEU A 157 7.86 1.67 2.12
CA LEU A 157 7.57 2.86 1.31
C LEU A 157 6.09 3.20 1.29
N CYS A 158 5.76 4.48 1.34
CA CYS A 158 4.41 4.96 1.07
C CYS A 158 4.40 6.17 0.13
N TRP A 159 3.57 6.08 -0.91
CA TRP A 159 3.40 7.13 -1.92
C TRP A 159 2.30 8.12 -1.52
N MET A 160 2.68 9.36 -1.21
CA MET A 160 1.76 10.50 -1.18
C MET A 160 1.75 11.18 -2.54
N ARG A 161 1.24 10.47 -3.55
CA ARG A 161 1.25 10.87 -4.95
C ARG A 161 -0.12 11.36 -5.42
N PRO A 162 -0.39 12.68 -5.39
CA PRO A 162 -1.66 13.21 -5.90
C PRO A 162 -1.70 13.12 -7.43
N PRO A 163 -2.89 13.20 -8.07
CA PRO A 163 -2.99 13.41 -9.50
C PRO A 163 -2.12 14.60 -9.97
N ILE A 164 -1.41 14.45 -11.10
CA ILE A 164 -0.59 15.55 -11.67
C ILE A 164 -1.44 16.82 -11.84
N ILE A 165 -2.65 16.66 -12.38
CA ILE A 165 -3.60 17.76 -12.51
C ILE A 165 -4.00 18.25 -11.12
N GLY A 166 -3.68 19.49 -10.81
CA GLY A 166 -4.03 20.08 -9.52
C GLY A 166 -3.35 19.40 -8.33
N GLN A 167 -2.11 18.90 -8.47
CA GLN A 167 -1.37 18.23 -7.41
C GLN A 167 -1.44 18.93 -6.03
N ALA A 168 -1.28 20.25 -5.99
CA ALA A 168 -1.34 21.03 -4.76
C ALA A 168 -2.75 21.08 -4.16
N PHE A 169 -3.79 21.10 -4.99
CA PHE A 169 -5.18 21.04 -4.55
C PHE A 169 -5.49 19.68 -3.93
N PHE A 170 -5.17 18.58 -4.64
CA PHE A 170 -5.44 17.23 -4.15
C PHE A 170 -4.63 16.91 -2.89
N MET A 171 -3.35 17.29 -2.83
CA MET A 171 -2.52 17.11 -1.65
C MET A 171 -3.04 17.91 -0.45
N ASN A 172 -3.33 19.21 -0.62
CA ASN A 172 -3.89 20.00 0.47
C ASN A 172 -5.25 19.47 0.94
N ARG A 173 -6.09 18.96 0.04
CA ARG A 173 -7.36 18.31 0.40
C ARG A 173 -7.14 17.03 1.20
N PHE A 174 -6.19 16.20 0.77
CA PHE A 174 -5.80 14.99 1.48
C PHE A 174 -5.29 15.33 2.89
N LEU A 175 -4.35 16.27 3.03
CA LEU A 175 -3.82 16.68 4.35
C LEU A 175 -4.88 17.28 5.28
N GLU A 176 -5.88 17.96 4.73
CA GLU A 176 -7.03 18.43 5.52
C GLU A 176 -7.89 17.27 5.99
N LYS A 177 -8.14 16.30 5.11
CA LYS A 177 -8.86 15.09 5.45
C LYS A 177 -8.13 14.28 6.53
N THR A 178 -6.80 14.20 6.47
CA THR A 178 -5.98 13.55 7.48
C THR A 178 -6.04 14.28 8.82
N HIS A 179 -5.97 15.60 8.83
CA HIS A 179 -6.20 16.41 10.03
C HIS A 179 -7.55 16.09 10.68
N ASN A 180 -8.62 16.10 9.88
CA ASN A 180 -9.97 15.81 10.37
C ASN A 180 -10.12 14.38 10.90
N TYR A 181 -9.34 13.43 10.39
CA TYR A 181 -9.23 12.10 10.99
C TYR A 181 -8.52 12.15 12.35
N TYR A 182 -7.35 12.77 12.43
CA TYR A 182 -6.55 12.85 13.68
C TYR A 182 -7.19 13.68 14.79
N THR A 183 -8.07 14.61 14.48
CA THR A 183 -8.85 15.40 15.46
C THR A 183 -10.21 14.78 15.78
N GLY A 184 -10.57 13.66 15.14
CA GLY A 184 -11.84 12.96 15.38
C GLY A 184 -13.07 13.59 14.74
N GLU A 185 -12.90 14.56 13.82
CA GLU A 185 -14.00 15.12 13.02
C GLU A 185 -14.55 14.08 12.02
N ILE A 186 -13.69 13.23 11.47
CA ILE A 186 -14.09 12.06 10.69
C ILE A 186 -14.28 10.88 11.65
N ARG A 187 -15.54 10.59 11.96
CA ARG A 187 -15.93 9.37 12.67
C ARG A 187 -16.10 8.21 11.70
N ILE A 188 -15.55 7.06 12.09
CA ILE A 188 -15.49 5.82 11.31
C ILE A 188 -16.12 4.72 12.16
N ALA A 189 -16.89 3.84 11.53
CA ALA A 189 -17.41 2.67 12.22
C ALA A 189 -16.29 1.63 12.31
N LYS A 190 -16.21 0.93 13.45
CA LYS A 190 -15.27 -0.17 13.65
C LYS A 190 -15.78 -1.41 12.92
N ASN A 191 -15.74 -1.38 11.60
CA ASN A 191 -16.23 -2.44 10.75
C ASN A 191 -15.40 -2.53 9.47
N ALA A 192 -15.45 -3.70 8.85
CA ALA A 192 -14.83 -3.96 7.57
C ALA A 192 -15.90 -4.31 6.53
N PHE A 193 -15.56 -4.06 5.27
CA PHE A 193 -16.29 -4.57 4.12
C PHE A 193 -15.33 -5.35 3.24
N VAL A 194 -15.69 -6.58 2.89
CA VAL A 194 -14.91 -7.41 1.97
C VAL A 194 -15.78 -7.79 0.78
N ALA A 195 -15.33 -7.51 -0.43
CA ALA A 195 -16.08 -7.80 -1.65
C ALA A 195 -15.23 -8.59 -2.64
N CYS A 196 -15.82 -9.58 -3.31
CA CYS A 196 -15.07 -10.51 -4.15
C CYS A 196 -15.81 -10.85 -5.44
N HIS A 197 -15.14 -10.75 -6.57
CA HIS A 197 -15.59 -11.32 -7.83
C HIS A 197 -15.62 -12.85 -7.73
N GLU A 198 -16.54 -13.51 -8.44
CA GLU A 198 -16.71 -14.98 -8.45
C GLU A 198 -15.40 -15.75 -8.74
N ASP A 199 -14.48 -15.19 -9.53
CA ASP A 199 -13.19 -15.80 -9.86
C ASP A 199 -12.26 -15.96 -8.63
N TYR A 200 -12.57 -15.26 -7.54
CA TYR A 200 -11.76 -15.18 -6.33
C TYR A 200 -12.55 -15.56 -5.07
N ASP A 201 -13.80 -15.99 -5.18
CA ASP A 201 -14.71 -16.33 -4.06
C ASP A 201 -14.05 -17.22 -2.99
N ASN A 202 -13.30 -18.23 -3.43
CA ASN A 202 -12.61 -19.21 -2.59
C ASN A 202 -11.45 -18.59 -1.78
N ASN A 203 -11.04 -17.36 -2.09
CA ASN A 203 -10.02 -16.65 -1.35
C ASN A 203 -10.58 -15.97 -0.09
N PHE A 204 -11.90 -15.76 0.04
CA PHE A 204 -12.49 -15.12 1.23
C PHE A 204 -12.06 -15.76 2.55
N TYR A 205 -12.18 -17.08 2.59
CA TYR A 205 -11.90 -17.96 3.74
C TYR A 205 -10.74 -18.93 3.46
N GLY A 206 -10.09 -18.80 2.31
CA GLY A 206 -8.96 -19.61 1.91
C GLY A 206 -7.68 -19.30 2.68
N PRO A 207 -6.55 -19.93 2.33
CA PRO A 207 -5.27 -19.76 3.03
C PRO A 207 -4.73 -18.33 3.05
N ILE A 208 -5.14 -17.49 2.10
CA ILE A 208 -4.78 -16.07 2.00
C ILE A 208 -5.96 -15.15 2.34
N GLY A 209 -7.02 -15.72 2.93
CA GLY A 209 -8.28 -15.05 3.16
C GLY A 209 -8.26 -14.03 4.28
N VAL A 210 -8.93 -12.92 4.04
CA VAL A 210 -8.92 -11.75 4.92
C VAL A 210 -10.10 -11.74 5.88
N VAL A 211 -11.21 -12.41 5.55
CA VAL A 211 -12.43 -12.35 6.37
C VAL A 211 -12.23 -12.97 7.75
N PRO A 212 -11.64 -14.16 7.93
CA PRO A 212 -11.38 -14.71 9.26
C PRO A 212 -10.59 -13.74 10.15
N VAL A 213 -9.52 -13.16 9.60
CA VAL A 213 -8.67 -12.21 10.33
C VAL A 213 -9.44 -10.95 10.72
N LEU A 214 -10.25 -10.39 9.82
CA LEU A 214 -11.08 -9.22 10.09
C LEU A 214 -12.22 -9.54 11.08
N GLN A 215 -12.78 -10.74 11.04
CA GLN A 215 -13.79 -11.19 12.00
C GLN A 215 -13.19 -11.41 13.39
N ASP A 216 -11.93 -11.82 13.50
CA ASP A 216 -11.21 -11.87 14.77
C ASP A 216 -10.97 -10.46 15.35
N ILE A 217 -10.72 -9.47 14.49
CA ILE A 217 -10.48 -8.07 14.89
C ILE A 217 -11.78 -7.37 15.31
N TYR A 218 -12.80 -7.42 14.46
CA TYR A 218 -14.03 -6.63 14.63
C TYR A 218 -15.20 -7.42 15.23
N GLY A 219 -15.18 -8.75 15.13
CA GLY A 219 -16.32 -9.64 15.36
C GLY A 219 -17.14 -9.84 14.08
N THR A 220 -17.72 -11.04 13.91
CA THR A 220 -18.50 -11.44 12.73
C THR A 220 -19.60 -10.45 12.34
N ALA A 221 -20.30 -9.87 13.31
CA ALA A 221 -21.39 -8.92 13.07
C ALA A 221 -20.94 -7.54 12.51
N TYR A 222 -19.63 -7.30 12.45
CA TYR A 222 -19.01 -6.06 12.00
C TYR A 222 -18.12 -6.26 10.76
N VAL A 223 -18.28 -7.39 10.06
CA VAL A 223 -17.64 -7.64 8.78
C VAL A 223 -18.74 -7.90 7.76
N ASP A 224 -18.99 -6.92 6.90
CA ASP A 224 -19.88 -7.09 5.76
C ASP A 224 -19.12 -7.85 4.66
N THR A 225 -19.80 -8.79 3.99
CA THR A 225 -19.28 -9.53 2.83
C THR A 225 -20.22 -9.39 1.63
N ASP A 226 -19.68 -9.45 0.41
CA ASP A 226 -20.40 -9.48 -0.88
C ASP A 226 -19.61 -10.34 -1.87
N GLY A 227 -20.24 -11.36 -2.48
CA GLY A 227 -19.57 -12.32 -3.37
C GLY A 227 -19.14 -13.65 -2.72
N GLU A 228 -19.86 -14.10 -1.68
CA GLU A 228 -19.63 -15.41 -1.05
C GLU A 228 -20.47 -16.51 -1.73
N GLU A 229 -19.85 -17.69 -1.97
CA GLU A 229 -20.50 -18.84 -2.60
C GLU A 229 -21.12 -18.53 -3.99
N THR A 230 -22.45 -18.57 -4.12
CA THR A 230 -23.16 -18.29 -5.37
C THR A 230 -23.62 -16.84 -5.50
N ASP A 231 -23.24 -15.99 -4.54
CA ASP A 231 -23.56 -14.57 -4.57
C ASP A 231 -22.73 -13.86 -5.65
N ILE A 232 -23.42 -13.10 -6.49
CA ILE A 232 -22.80 -12.38 -7.61
C ILE A 232 -22.54 -10.96 -7.14
N THR A 233 -21.29 -10.50 -7.20
CA THR A 233 -20.96 -9.14 -6.80
C THR A 233 -21.37 -8.13 -7.86
N ILE A 234 -22.31 -7.25 -7.50
CA ILE A 234 -22.85 -6.22 -8.40
C ILE A 234 -22.34 -4.83 -7.99
N ASP A 235 -21.78 -4.07 -8.94
CA ASP A 235 -21.19 -2.75 -8.68
C ASP A 235 -22.15 -1.77 -7.98
N GLY A 236 -23.44 -1.83 -8.31
CA GLY A 236 -24.47 -1.00 -7.72
C GLY A 236 -24.71 -1.25 -6.23
N GLU A 237 -24.39 -2.44 -5.73
CA GLU A 237 -24.52 -2.85 -4.33
C GLU A 237 -23.29 -2.44 -3.54
N ILE A 238 -22.11 -2.78 -4.05
CA ILE A 238 -20.83 -2.27 -3.54
C ILE A 238 -20.86 -0.73 -3.43
N TRP A 239 -21.30 -0.03 -4.48
CA TRP A 239 -21.34 1.43 -4.48
C TRP A 239 -22.31 1.99 -3.44
N ARG A 240 -23.42 1.28 -3.21
CA ARG A 240 -24.42 1.64 -2.21
C ARG A 240 -23.88 1.45 -0.81
N GLN A 241 -23.17 0.35 -0.53
CA GLN A 241 -22.49 0.10 0.74
C GLN A 241 -21.47 1.20 1.04
N LEU A 242 -20.52 1.43 0.12
CA LEU A 242 -19.48 2.45 0.28
C LEU A 242 -20.03 3.87 0.40
N ARG A 243 -21.20 4.18 -0.19
CA ARG A 243 -21.84 5.50 -0.05
C ARG A 243 -22.59 5.66 1.26
N ARG A 244 -23.20 4.61 1.79
CA ARG A 244 -24.04 4.68 3.01
C ARG A 244 -23.20 4.59 4.27
N ASN A 245 -22.16 3.77 4.23
CA ASN A 245 -21.35 3.43 5.40
C ASN A 245 -19.98 4.12 5.35
N ARG A 246 -19.31 4.14 6.50
CA ARG A 246 -17.92 4.59 6.67
C ARG A 246 -17.14 3.46 7.31
N TYR A 247 -16.55 2.63 6.48
CA TYR A 247 -15.79 1.47 6.93
C TYR A 247 -14.40 1.90 7.41
N GLU A 248 -13.80 1.12 8.30
CA GLU A 248 -12.38 1.24 8.55
C GLU A 248 -11.58 0.56 7.42
N ILE A 249 -11.96 -0.67 7.08
CA ILE A 249 -11.32 -1.43 6.01
C ILE A 249 -12.33 -1.71 4.89
N PHE A 250 -11.91 -1.45 3.66
CA PHE A 250 -12.51 -2.05 2.47
C PHE A 250 -11.45 -2.91 1.78
N ASP A 251 -11.58 -4.23 1.87
CA ASP A 251 -10.73 -5.17 1.16
C ASP A 251 -11.51 -5.71 -0.04
N THR A 252 -10.87 -5.74 -1.20
CA THR A 252 -11.57 -6.13 -2.43
C THR A 252 -10.72 -7.05 -3.26
N TRP A 253 -11.39 -8.01 -3.91
CA TRP A 253 -10.83 -9.03 -4.78
C TRP A 253 -11.55 -9.04 -6.10
N GLN A 254 -10.94 -8.46 -7.12
CA GLN A 254 -11.65 -8.10 -8.34
C GLN A 254 -10.70 -7.96 -9.52
N HIS A 255 -11.24 -8.07 -10.73
CA HIS A 255 -10.48 -7.69 -11.91
C HIS A 255 -10.26 -6.18 -11.91
N ALA A 256 -9.10 -5.74 -12.35
CA ALA A 256 -8.84 -4.31 -12.46
C ALA A 256 -7.92 -3.99 -13.64
N ASN A 257 -7.81 -2.70 -13.89
CA ASN A 257 -6.67 -2.09 -14.53
C ASN A 257 -6.35 -0.80 -13.76
N PHE A 258 -5.37 -0.05 -14.25
CA PHE A 258 -4.94 1.21 -13.66
C PHE A 258 -6.05 2.27 -13.46
N ARG A 259 -7.22 2.19 -14.13
CA ARG A 259 -8.32 3.16 -14.01
C ARG A 259 -9.69 2.57 -13.69
N TYR A 260 -9.81 1.26 -13.60
CA TYR A 260 -11.10 0.60 -13.50
C TYR A 260 -11.01 -0.65 -12.65
N GLN A 261 -12.00 -0.87 -11.80
CA GLN A 261 -12.22 -2.14 -11.10
C GLN A 261 -13.54 -2.75 -11.58
N ALA A 262 -13.53 -4.03 -11.92
CA ALA A 262 -14.63 -4.78 -12.50
C ALA A 262 -15.10 -5.86 -11.54
N TRP A 263 -16.41 -6.01 -11.43
CA TRP A 263 -17.07 -7.06 -10.65
C TRP A 263 -17.80 -8.01 -11.60
N ASP A 264 -18.45 -9.03 -11.06
CA ASP A 264 -19.24 -9.99 -11.85
C ASP A 264 -20.28 -9.26 -12.72
N SER A 265 -20.85 -8.17 -12.19
CA SER A 265 -21.65 -7.22 -12.96
C SER A 265 -21.25 -5.77 -12.69
N GLY A 266 -20.66 -5.14 -13.71
CA GLY A 266 -20.36 -3.70 -13.72
C GLY A 266 -18.99 -3.35 -13.16
N GLY A 267 -18.81 -2.12 -12.68
CA GLY A 267 -17.55 -1.70 -12.07
C GLY A 267 -17.42 -0.20 -11.84
N PHE A 268 -16.29 0.19 -11.26
CA PHE A 268 -15.98 1.59 -10.92
C PHE A 268 -14.80 2.09 -11.72
N SER A 269 -15.00 3.22 -12.41
CA SER A 269 -13.88 4.01 -12.91
C SER A 269 -13.27 4.85 -11.79
N SER A 270 -11.98 5.17 -11.93
CA SER A 270 -11.27 6.08 -11.02
C SER A 270 -11.98 7.41 -10.85
N LEU A 271 -12.59 7.96 -11.91
CA LEU A 271 -13.42 9.16 -11.82
C LEU A 271 -14.64 8.99 -10.91
N LYS A 272 -15.34 7.84 -10.99
CA LYS A 272 -16.46 7.51 -10.09
C LYS A 272 -15.96 7.51 -8.65
N ILE A 273 -14.83 6.86 -8.37
CA ILE A 273 -14.21 6.77 -7.04
C ILE A 273 -13.76 8.13 -6.50
N LEU A 274 -13.18 9.00 -7.32
CA LEU A 274 -12.81 10.37 -6.91
C LEU A 274 -13.99 11.16 -6.35
N CYS A 275 -15.21 10.81 -6.77
CA CYS A 275 -16.46 11.42 -6.35
C CYS A 275 -17.19 10.68 -5.22
N LEU A 276 -16.64 9.56 -4.71
CA LEU A 276 -17.18 8.85 -3.56
C LEU A 276 -17.21 9.77 -2.33
N SER A 277 -18.31 9.80 -1.60
CA SER A 277 -18.51 10.74 -0.47
C SER A 277 -18.08 10.18 0.89
N ASN A 278 -18.23 8.87 1.10
CA ASN A 278 -17.87 8.17 2.33
C ASN A 278 -16.73 7.19 2.03
N GLY A 279 -17.00 5.90 1.86
CA GLY A 279 -16.00 4.87 1.57
C GLY A 279 -15.39 4.26 2.83
N ALA A 280 -14.12 3.86 2.74
CA ALA A 280 -13.36 3.30 3.85
C ALA A 280 -12.15 4.16 4.21
N LEU A 281 -11.63 4.02 5.44
CA LEU A 281 -10.39 4.64 5.87
C LEU A 281 -9.18 4.05 5.11
N MET A 282 -9.15 2.73 4.97
CA MET A 282 -8.13 1.99 4.23
C MET A 282 -8.79 1.15 3.15
N THR A 283 -8.21 1.11 1.94
CA THR A 283 -8.73 0.31 0.82
C THR A 283 -7.64 -0.55 0.22
N PHE A 284 -7.74 -1.88 0.34
CA PHE A 284 -6.73 -2.79 -0.17
C PHE A 284 -7.21 -3.52 -1.42
N LEU A 285 -6.68 -3.13 -2.57
CA LEU A 285 -7.14 -3.63 -3.87
C LEU A 285 -6.37 -4.89 -4.26
N TYR A 286 -7.05 -6.02 -4.35
CA TYR A 286 -6.57 -7.16 -5.12
C TYR A 286 -7.13 -7.06 -6.52
N GLY A 287 -6.32 -6.57 -7.46
CA GLY A 287 -6.70 -6.49 -8.87
C GLY A 287 -5.58 -5.91 -9.72
N CYS A 288 -5.53 -6.34 -10.98
CA CYS A 288 -4.45 -6.05 -11.91
C CYS A 288 -4.20 -4.54 -12.10
N HIS A 289 -2.93 -4.13 -12.08
CA HIS A 289 -2.46 -2.74 -12.31
C HIS A 289 -3.15 -1.68 -11.43
N SER A 290 -3.81 -2.07 -10.34
CA SER A 290 -4.62 -1.17 -9.52
C SER A 290 -3.81 -0.04 -8.87
N ALA A 291 -2.50 -0.22 -8.68
CA ALA A 291 -1.58 0.82 -8.21
C ALA A 291 -0.57 1.29 -9.27
N ASP A 292 -0.75 0.90 -10.53
CA ASP A 292 0.10 1.36 -11.63
C ASP A 292 -0.24 2.81 -12.02
N PHE A 293 0.38 3.76 -11.31
CA PHE A 293 0.22 5.18 -11.56
C PHE A 293 1.18 5.73 -12.62
N TRP A 294 2.00 4.87 -13.24
CA TRP A 294 2.74 5.23 -14.45
C TRP A 294 1.81 5.29 -15.66
N GLU A 295 0.90 4.31 -15.78
CA GLU A 295 -0.11 4.25 -16.84
C GLU A 295 -1.26 5.27 -16.65
N ALA A 296 -1.61 5.60 -15.40
CA ALA A 296 -2.57 6.67 -15.07
C ALA A 296 -2.02 7.73 -14.09
N PRO A 297 -1.12 8.61 -14.57
CA PRO A 297 -0.42 9.58 -13.73
C PRO A 297 -1.28 10.77 -13.27
N GLY A 298 -2.53 10.85 -13.71
CA GLY A 298 -3.45 11.93 -13.32
C GLY A 298 -3.28 13.20 -14.14
N THR A 299 -2.88 13.11 -15.41
CA THR A 299 -2.78 14.29 -16.32
C THR A 299 -4.14 14.88 -16.67
N THR A 300 -5.21 14.08 -16.56
CA THR A 300 -6.61 14.50 -16.70
C THR A 300 -7.47 13.81 -15.64
N PRO A 301 -8.70 14.28 -15.35
CA PRO A 301 -9.61 13.60 -14.42
C PRO A 301 -9.99 12.16 -14.84
N LEU A 302 -9.89 11.83 -16.13
CA LEU A 302 -10.14 10.49 -16.69
C LEU A 302 -8.89 9.61 -16.71
N ASN A 303 -7.74 10.15 -16.30
CA ASN A 303 -6.46 9.49 -16.33
C ASN A 303 -5.82 9.39 -14.95
N VAL A 304 -6.61 9.19 -13.90
CA VAL A 304 -6.12 9.03 -12.52
C VAL A 304 -6.13 7.56 -12.15
N ASN A 305 -5.06 7.09 -11.49
CA ASN A 305 -4.98 5.72 -11.03
C ASN A 305 -6.09 5.38 -10.00
N ILE A 306 -6.57 4.14 -10.02
CA ILE A 306 -7.71 3.71 -9.19
C ILE A 306 -7.37 3.72 -7.68
N ALA A 307 -6.21 3.22 -7.26
CA ALA A 307 -5.76 3.29 -5.86
C ALA A 307 -5.55 4.74 -5.39
N VAL A 308 -4.90 5.57 -6.24
CA VAL A 308 -4.76 7.02 -6.00
C VAL A 308 -6.11 7.70 -5.79
N SER A 309 -7.16 7.24 -6.48
CA SER A 309 -8.50 7.84 -6.40
C SER A 309 -9.20 7.61 -5.06
N TYR A 310 -8.97 6.47 -4.39
CA TYR A 310 -9.49 6.22 -3.05
C TYR A 310 -8.89 7.17 -2.00
N VAL A 311 -7.60 7.49 -2.16
CA VAL A 311 -6.85 8.35 -1.23
C VAL A 311 -7.10 9.83 -1.52
N PHE A 312 -6.93 10.26 -2.76
CA PHE A 312 -7.01 11.68 -3.10
C PHE A 312 -8.41 12.13 -3.47
N GLY A 313 -9.41 11.24 -3.51
CA GLY A 313 -10.83 11.53 -3.75
C GLY A 313 -11.52 12.35 -2.66
N ARG A 314 -12.86 12.44 -2.75
CA ARG A 314 -13.71 13.14 -1.77
C ARG A 314 -14.08 12.28 -0.55
N SER A 315 -13.84 10.98 -0.62
CA SER A 315 -14.10 9.98 0.40
C SER A 315 -13.25 10.22 1.65
N ILE A 316 -13.52 9.46 2.72
CA ILE A 316 -12.74 9.46 3.96
C ILE A 316 -11.36 8.78 3.84
N GLY A 317 -11.05 8.15 2.69
CA GLY A 317 -9.87 7.31 2.51
C GLY A 317 -8.55 7.99 2.85
N GLN A 318 -7.75 7.34 3.68
CA GLN A 318 -6.43 7.78 4.10
C GLN A 318 -5.33 6.96 3.44
N ALA A 319 -5.57 5.66 3.25
CA ALA A 319 -4.62 4.78 2.57
C ALA A 319 -5.32 3.88 1.56
N ALA A 320 -4.58 3.54 0.51
CA ALA A 320 -4.96 2.46 -0.39
C ALA A 320 -3.73 1.66 -0.81
N SER A 321 -3.93 0.40 -1.15
CA SER A 321 -2.89 -0.40 -1.79
C SER A 321 -3.39 -1.02 -3.09
N GLY A 322 -2.44 -1.49 -3.89
CA GLY A 322 -2.66 -2.31 -5.07
C GLY A 322 -1.32 -2.78 -5.62
N THR A 323 -1.31 -3.25 -6.86
CA THR A 323 -0.11 -3.72 -7.53
C THR A 323 0.03 -3.13 -8.93
N SER A 324 1.26 -3.12 -9.43
CA SER A 324 1.62 -2.75 -10.80
C SER A 324 1.46 -3.89 -11.81
N TRP A 325 1.06 -5.10 -11.39
CA TRP A 325 1.09 -6.30 -12.25
C TRP A 325 -0.28 -6.81 -12.66
N SER A 326 -0.31 -7.83 -13.52
CA SER A 326 -1.53 -8.56 -13.94
C SER A 326 -2.04 -9.58 -12.92
N TYR A 327 -1.78 -9.37 -11.63
CA TYR A 327 -2.37 -10.10 -10.50
C TYR A 327 -2.73 -9.10 -9.38
N GLY A 328 -3.18 -9.56 -8.22
CA GLY A 328 -3.47 -8.68 -7.08
C GLY A 328 -2.43 -8.81 -5.95
N THR A 329 -2.49 -7.91 -4.96
CA THR A 329 -1.63 -8.00 -3.76
C THR A 329 -1.98 -9.24 -2.95
N GLU A 330 -1.17 -10.30 -3.07
CA GLU A 330 -1.32 -11.51 -2.26
C GLU A 330 -0.93 -11.25 -0.79
N TYR A 331 -1.38 -12.10 0.14
CA TYR A 331 -1.00 -12.07 1.57
C TYR A 331 -1.32 -10.78 2.36
N LYS A 332 -2.22 -9.93 1.85
CA LYS A 332 -2.72 -8.73 2.56
C LYS A 332 -3.19 -8.97 3.99
N TYR A 333 -3.65 -10.17 4.32
CA TYR A 333 -4.09 -10.53 5.67
C TYR A 333 -2.98 -10.31 6.72
N MET A 334 -1.70 -10.45 6.33
CA MET A 334 -0.55 -10.21 7.21
C MET A 334 -0.49 -8.77 7.71
N VAL A 335 -0.98 -7.80 6.92
CA VAL A 335 -1.10 -6.41 7.35
C VAL A 335 -2.07 -6.32 8.54
N TYR A 336 -3.24 -6.97 8.43
CA TYR A 336 -4.25 -6.96 9.48
C TYR A 336 -3.77 -7.66 10.74
N GLU A 337 -3.12 -8.82 10.60
CA GLU A 337 -2.51 -9.52 11.73
C GLU A 337 -1.43 -8.68 12.40
N ALA A 338 -0.58 -8.00 11.62
CA ALA A 338 0.48 -7.17 12.18
C ALA A 338 -0.08 -5.97 12.95
N MET A 339 -1.12 -5.31 12.43
CA MET A 339 -1.77 -4.20 13.13
C MET A 339 -2.51 -4.68 14.40
N ARG A 340 -3.10 -5.90 14.38
CA ARG A 340 -3.77 -6.52 15.54
C ARG A 340 -2.76 -6.90 16.62
N ASP A 341 -1.78 -7.73 16.28
CA ASP A 341 -0.95 -8.49 17.22
C ASP A 341 0.24 -7.69 17.76
N TYR A 342 0.75 -6.73 16.98
CA TYR A 342 1.95 -5.96 17.33
C TYR A 342 1.68 -4.49 17.59
N ASN A 343 0.40 -4.06 17.57
CA ASN A 343 0.02 -2.65 17.65
C ASN A 343 0.86 -1.81 16.65
N ALA A 344 1.06 -2.36 15.45
CA ALA A 344 1.81 -1.73 14.38
C ALA A 344 0.93 -0.70 13.67
N TYR A 345 1.50 0.46 13.35
CA TYR A 345 0.84 1.38 12.42
C TYR A 345 0.97 0.82 10.99
N LEU A 346 0.10 1.26 10.09
CA LEU A 346 -0.02 0.70 8.74
C LEU A 346 1.31 0.56 7.99
N GLY A 347 2.24 1.50 8.09
CA GLY A 347 3.59 1.40 7.50
C GLY A 347 4.37 0.17 7.98
N ASN A 348 4.46 -0.04 9.30
CA ASN A 348 5.14 -1.21 9.87
C ASN A 348 4.39 -2.52 9.57
N ALA A 349 3.05 -2.48 9.52
CA ALA A 349 2.26 -3.64 9.14
C ALA A 349 2.43 -4.00 7.65
N TRP A 350 2.52 -2.99 6.79
CA TRP A 350 2.84 -3.14 5.36
C TRP A 350 4.25 -3.72 5.18
N PHE A 351 5.22 -3.21 5.94
CA PHE A 351 6.59 -3.72 5.95
C PHE A 351 6.65 -5.22 6.25
N ALA A 352 5.85 -5.69 7.22
CA ALA A 352 5.82 -7.11 7.59
C ALA A 352 5.35 -8.00 6.43
N MET A 353 4.40 -7.53 5.62
CA MET A 353 3.92 -8.24 4.43
C MET A 353 4.99 -8.19 3.32
N GLU A 354 5.52 -7.02 2.97
CA GLU A 354 6.55 -6.88 1.91
C GLU A 354 7.83 -7.65 2.26
N SER A 355 8.25 -7.64 3.53
CA SER A 355 9.36 -8.44 4.06
C SER A 355 9.22 -9.95 3.88
N TYR A 356 8.01 -10.42 3.56
CA TYR A 356 7.73 -11.81 3.23
C TYR A 356 7.63 -11.99 1.71
N VAL A 357 6.79 -11.21 1.03
CA VAL A 357 6.46 -11.44 -0.39
C VAL A 357 7.55 -10.97 -1.38
N GLU A 358 8.41 -10.04 -0.99
CA GLU A 358 9.53 -9.53 -1.82
C GLU A 358 10.85 -10.29 -1.54
N THR A 359 10.78 -11.59 -1.23
CA THR A 359 11.96 -12.43 -0.96
C THR A 359 12.19 -13.50 -2.02
N ALA A 360 13.46 -13.85 -2.28
CA ALA A 360 13.79 -14.96 -3.17
C ALA A 360 13.17 -16.27 -2.66
N SER A 361 13.22 -16.48 -1.34
CA SER A 361 12.61 -17.63 -0.67
C SER A 361 11.11 -17.74 -0.97
N PHE A 362 10.36 -16.64 -0.89
CA PHE A 362 8.94 -16.63 -1.23
C PHE A 362 8.69 -17.01 -2.69
N VAL A 363 9.43 -16.42 -3.63
CA VAL A 363 9.27 -16.75 -5.07
C VAL A 363 9.57 -18.22 -5.32
N HIS A 364 10.64 -18.78 -4.74
CA HIS A 364 10.97 -20.20 -4.87
C HIS A 364 9.91 -21.13 -4.29
N GLU A 365 9.33 -20.78 -3.14
CA GLU A 365 8.29 -21.57 -2.49
C GLU A 365 6.97 -21.51 -3.26
N ARG A 366 6.55 -20.30 -3.63
CA ARG A 366 5.25 -20.02 -4.24
C ARG A 366 5.21 -20.34 -5.73
N TYR A 367 6.33 -20.13 -6.42
CA TYR A 367 6.52 -20.21 -7.87
C TYR A 367 7.84 -20.94 -8.20
N PRO A 368 7.95 -22.25 -7.91
CA PRO A 368 9.21 -23.00 -8.01
C PRO A 368 9.79 -23.10 -9.44
N ASP A 369 9.00 -22.74 -10.45
CA ASP A 369 9.37 -22.69 -11.86
C ASP A 369 9.85 -21.30 -12.33
N ARG A 370 9.88 -20.30 -11.44
CA ARG A 370 10.30 -18.93 -11.75
C ARG A 370 11.66 -18.60 -11.16
N ASP A 371 12.38 -17.70 -11.84
CA ASP A 371 13.64 -17.14 -11.37
C ASP A 371 13.36 -15.98 -10.40
N PRO A 372 13.70 -16.10 -9.10
CA PRO A 372 13.47 -15.04 -8.10
C PRO A 372 14.14 -13.72 -8.47
N HIS A 373 15.22 -13.75 -9.27
CA HIS A 373 15.90 -12.53 -9.68
C HIS A 373 15.14 -11.73 -10.75
N THR A 374 14.06 -12.28 -11.31
CA THR A 374 13.26 -11.65 -12.37
C THR A 374 11.80 -11.41 -11.95
N GLU A 375 11.50 -11.62 -10.67
CA GLU A 375 10.17 -11.51 -10.10
C GLU A 375 10.18 -10.53 -8.91
N CYS A 376 9.18 -9.65 -8.85
CA CYS A 376 8.91 -8.78 -7.71
C CYS A 376 7.39 -8.75 -7.48
N ALA A 377 6.94 -8.59 -6.24
CA ALA A 377 5.51 -8.56 -5.90
C ALA A 377 4.83 -7.25 -6.36
N GLY A 378 5.62 -6.17 -6.50
CA GLY A 378 5.24 -4.87 -7.10
C GLY A 378 3.99 -4.27 -6.50
N ASN A 379 3.85 -4.49 -5.20
CA ASN A 379 2.84 -3.86 -4.41
C ASN A 379 3.19 -2.39 -4.22
N SER A 380 2.19 -1.59 -3.88
CA SER A 380 2.41 -0.19 -3.55
C SER A 380 1.39 0.26 -2.53
N LEU A 381 1.88 0.90 -1.46
CA LEU A 381 1.08 1.61 -0.49
C LEU A 381 0.99 3.09 -0.88
N ILE A 382 -0.21 3.65 -0.84
CA ILE A 382 -0.50 5.02 -1.23
C ILE A 382 -1.24 5.72 -0.09
N GLY A 383 -0.83 6.94 0.27
CA GLY A 383 -1.53 7.81 1.21
C GLY A 383 -0.83 7.96 2.56
N ASN A 384 -1.57 7.73 3.64
CA ASN A 384 -1.11 7.91 5.02
C ASN A 384 -0.77 6.55 5.64
N PRO A 385 0.51 6.24 5.90
CA PRO A 385 0.90 4.99 6.54
C PRO A 385 0.74 5.00 8.07
N PHE A 386 0.31 6.10 8.68
CA PHE A 386 0.15 6.20 10.14
C PHE A 386 -1.34 6.09 10.52
N LEU A 387 -1.83 4.86 10.43
CA LEU A 387 -3.19 4.42 10.77
C LEU A 387 -3.12 3.20 11.69
N TYR A 388 -4.13 3.02 12.55
CA TYR A 388 -4.28 1.86 13.44
C TYR A 388 -5.66 1.22 13.27
N VAL A 389 -5.76 -0.08 13.54
CA VAL A 389 -7.03 -0.81 13.75
C VAL A 389 -7.16 -1.38 15.16
N ASN A 390 -6.07 -1.39 15.94
CA ASN A 390 -6.11 -1.83 17.33
C ASN A 390 -6.59 -0.69 18.24
N TYR A 391 -7.66 -0.96 19.00
CA TYR A 391 -8.33 0.05 19.82
C TYR A 391 -8.14 -0.14 21.32
N GLU A 392 -7.51 -1.23 21.77
CA GLU A 392 -7.28 -1.48 23.20
C GLU A 392 -6.14 -0.60 23.75
N THR A 393 -5.27 -0.08 22.88
CA THR A 393 -4.11 0.77 23.19
C THR A 393 -4.44 2.26 23.23
N ILE A 394 -5.60 2.70 22.72
CA ILE A 394 -5.94 4.14 22.61
C ILE A 394 -6.29 4.77 23.97
N GLU A 395 -6.69 3.98 24.98
CA GLU A 395 -6.85 4.50 26.36
C GLU A 395 -5.53 4.98 27.00
N ARG A 396 -4.37 4.74 26.37
CA ARG A 396 -3.06 5.22 26.86
C ARG A 396 -2.56 6.51 26.22
N ILE A 397 -3.27 7.10 25.26
CA ILE A 397 -2.82 8.30 24.52
C ILE A 397 -3.78 9.50 24.71
N SER A 398 -4.79 9.39 25.59
CA SER A 398 -5.61 10.53 26.02
C SER A 398 -5.14 11.15 27.32
#